data_AF-A0A9E4BZ04-F1
#
_entry.id   AF-A0A9E4BZ04-F1
#
_cell.length_a   1.000
_cell.length_b   1.000
_cell.length_c   1.000
_cell.angle_alpha   90.00
_cell.angle_beta   90.00
_cell.angle_gamma   90.00
#
_symmetry.space_group_name_H-M   'P 1'
#
loop_
_entity.id
_entity.type
_entity.pdbx_description
1 polymer ?
#
loop_
_entity_poly.entity_id
_entity_poly.type
_entity_poly.pdbx_seq_one_letter_code
_entity_poly.pdbx_strand_id
1 'polypeptide(L)'
;CSDHGDFMGEHAMQCKGGVFYDSLTRVPLIVSCPGQVTAGVRDQSMANLIDVVPTLLHLQGLAQPHSMHGIPLPTVTEAAPRDATFSEYGSGGPLFTMSDLEKLPQPWGRRTLIDTLQWREAAGRCKMVRTRQWKYVHDPMGDRDELYDLVADPG
;
A
#
# COMPACT_ATOMS: atom_id res chain seq x y z
N CYS A 1 9.97 -9.35 -2.08
CA CYS A 1 8.93 -8.29 -2.02
C CYS A 1 8.74 -7.92 -0.56
N SER A 2 8.48 -6.65 -0.25
CA SER A 2 7.97 -6.25 1.07
C SER A 2 6.45 -6.19 1.04
N ASP A 3 5.79 -6.34 2.18
CA ASP A 3 4.35 -6.16 2.34
C ASP A 3 3.97 -4.68 2.51
N HIS A 4 4.86 -3.91 3.15
CA HIS A 4 4.83 -2.45 3.24
C HIS A 4 6.24 -1.90 3.49
N GLY A 5 6.39 -0.57 3.51
CA GLY A 5 7.60 0.12 3.93
C GLY A 5 7.53 0.63 5.37
N ASP A 6 8.36 1.59 5.73
CA ASP A 6 8.48 2.16 7.07
C ASP A 6 8.81 3.64 6.94
N PHE A 7 8.25 4.49 7.79
CA PHE A 7 8.58 5.91 7.81
C PHE A 7 10.06 6.18 8.10
N MET A 8 10.70 5.40 8.97
CA MET A 8 12.13 5.56 9.29
C MET A 8 12.54 7.02 9.63
N GLY A 9 11.65 7.80 10.25
CA GLY A 9 11.86 9.21 10.61
C GLY A 9 11.25 10.23 9.64
N GLU A 10 10.82 9.80 8.46
CA GLU A 10 10.11 10.64 7.49
C GLU A 10 8.80 11.19 8.09
N HIS A 11 8.50 12.46 7.81
CA HIS A 11 7.38 13.19 8.41
C HIS A 11 7.33 13.13 9.96
N ALA A 12 8.49 12.98 10.61
CA ALA A 12 8.62 12.79 12.06
C ALA A 12 7.87 11.56 12.60
N MET A 13 7.65 10.54 11.75
CA MET A 13 6.99 9.29 12.08
C MET A 13 7.97 8.11 12.04
N GLN A 14 7.59 7.01 12.71
CA GLN A 14 8.33 5.74 12.71
C GLN A 14 7.34 4.59 12.54
N CYS A 15 7.85 3.43 12.12
CA CYS A 15 7.05 2.25 11.81
C CYS A 15 6.08 2.53 10.64
N LYS A 16 5.03 1.71 10.51
CA LYS A 16 3.90 2.00 9.63
C LYS A 16 2.78 2.70 10.37
N GLY A 17 1.98 3.46 9.62
CA GLY A 17 0.72 4.02 10.08
C GLY A 17 -0.37 3.84 9.03
N GLY A 18 -1.57 4.28 9.37
CA GLY A 18 -2.76 4.22 8.51
C GLY A 18 -2.85 5.32 7.46
N VAL A 19 -1.79 5.50 6.68
CA VAL A 19 -1.65 6.58 5.69
C VAL A 19 -0.87 6.09 4.47
N PHE A 20 -0.87 6.87 3.39
CA PHE A 20 -0.40 6.42 2.06
C PHE A 20 0.83 7.18 1.54
N TYR A 21 1.78 7.48 2.42
CA TYR A 21 3.08 8.00 2.01
C TYR A 21 3.84 6.97 1.16
N ASP A 22 4.70 7.44 0.25
CA ASP A 22 5.46 6.55 -0.63
C ASP A 22 6.45 5.69 0.19
N SER A 23 6.95 6.20 1.32
CA SER A 23 7.73 5.45 2.31
C SER A 23 7.03 4.21 2.87
N LEU A 24 5.69 4.16 2.85
CA LEU A 24 4.91 2.99 3.28
C LEU A 24 4.41 2.15 2.11
N THR A 25 4.00 2.77 1.01
CA THR A 25 3.25 2.10 -0.07
C THR A 25 4.12 1.69 -1.25
N ARG A 26 5.27 2.33 -1.46
CA ARG A 26 6.18 2.06 -2.59
C ARG A 26 7.29 1.09 -2.18
N VAL A 27 6.98 -0.20 -2.23
CA VAL A 27 7.89 -1.28 -1.84
C VAL A 27 8.75 -1.82 -2.98
N PRO A 28 9.95 -2.38 -2.70
CA PRO A 28 10.77 -3.02 -3.72
C PRO A 28 10.19 -4.38 -4.17
N LEU A 29 10.16 -4.58 -5.48
CA LEU A 29 9.83 -5.86 -6.13
C LEU A 29 10.90 -6.21 -7.16
N ILE A 30 11.50 -7.39 -7.00
CA ILE A 30 12.47 -7.96 -7.94
C ILE A 30 11.96 -9.35 -8.30
N VAL A 31 11.88 -9.62 -9.61
CA VAL A 31 11.50 -10.92 -10.15
C VAL A 31 12.72 -11.52 -10.84
N SER A 32 13.02 -12.79 -10.55
CA SER A 32 14.09 -13.54 -11.19
C SER A 32 13.59 -14.94 -11.53
N CYS A 33 13.56 -15.25 -12.82
CA CYS A 33 13.24 -16.57 -13.33
C CYS A 33 14.10 -16.84 -14.58
N PRO A 34 15.32 -17.40 -14.41
CA PRO A 34 16.23 -17.63 -15.52
C PRO A 34 15.59 -18.45 -16.64
N GLY A 35 15.75 -18.00 -17.88
CA GLY A 35 15.19 -18.67 -19.07
C GLY A 35 13.72 -18.35 -19.36
N GLN A 36 13.01 -17.64 -18.46
CA GLN A 36 11.64 -17.18 -18.70
C GLN A 36 11.51 -15.65 -18.59
N VAL A 37 12.23 -15.04 -17.65
CA VAL A 37 12.21 -13.59 -17.42
C VAL A 37 13.52 -12.96 -17.85
N THR A 38 13.43 -11.91 -18.67
CA THR A 38 14.60 -11.18 -19.16
C THR A 38 15.32 -10.46 -18.00
N ALA A 39 16.61 -10.76 -17.83
CA ALA A 39 17.42 -10.13 -16.80
C ALA A 39 17.75 -8.67 -17.13
N GLY A 40 17.98 -7.86 -16.09
CA GLY A 40 18.42 -6.46 -16.24
C GLY A 40 17.32 -5.49 -16.68
N VAL A 41 16.07 -5.94 -16.81
CA VAL A 41 14.93 -5.10 -17.15
C VAL A 41 14.47 -4.31 -15.92
N ARG A 42 14.25 -3.00 -16.09
CA ARG A 42 13.66 -2.13 -15.08
C ARG A 42 12.29 -1.65 -15.56
N ASP A 43 11.23 -2.23 -15.04
CA ASP A 43 9.86 -1.82 -15.36
C ASP A 43 9.48 -0.52 -14.62
N GLN A 44 8.83 0.41 -15.32
CA GLN A 44 8.30 1.67 -14.78
C GLN A 44 6.76 1.69 -14.79
N SER A 45 6.10 0.57 -15.09
CA SER A 45 4.65 0.44 -14.96
C SER A 45 4.22 0.50 -13.50
N MET A 46 2.96 0.85 -13.26
CA MET A 46 2.38 0.71 -11.92
C MET A 46 2.14 -0.77 -11.62
N ALA A 47 2.43 -1.17 -10.38
CA ALA A 47 2.19 -2.52 -9.87
C ALA A 47 1.55 -2.46 -8.48
N ASN A 48 0.71 -3.44 -8.20
CA ASN A 48 0.12 -3.73 -6.89
C ASN A 48 0.71 -5.02 -6.32
N LEU A 49 0.72 -5.16 -5.00
CA LEU A 49 1.14 -6.41 -4.35
C LEU A 49 0.27 -7.61 -4.77
N ILE A 50 -1.02 -7.38 -5.05
CA ILE A 50 -1.96 -8.41 -5.51
C ILE A 50 -1.63 -8.98 -6.91
N ASP A 51 -0.72 -8.34 -7.65
CA ASP A 51 -0.31 -8.77 -9.00
C ASP A 51 0.71 -9.92 -8.96
N VAL A 52 1.37 -10.11 -7.81
CA VAL A 52 2.40 -11.14 -7.63
C VAL A 52 1.81 -12.53 -7.87
N VAL A 53 0.65 -12.84 -7.29
CA VAL A 53 0.05 -14.18 -7.42
C VAL A 53 -0.39 -14.49 -8.86
N PRO A 54 -1.15 -13.62 -9.56
CA PRO A 54 -1.44 -13.79 -10.98
C PRO A 54 -0.20 -13.98 -11.86
N THR A 55 0.89 -13.25 -11.56
CA THR A 55 2.16 -13.38 -12.30
C THR A 55 2.78 -14.77 -12.11
N LEU A 56 2.78 -15.29 -10.87
CA LEU A 56 3.30 -16.62 -10.59
C LEU A 56 2.46 -17.70 -11.27
N LEU A 57 1.13 -17.57 -11.26
CA LEU A 57 0.25 -18.50 -11.96
C LEU A 57 0.55 -18.52 -13.46
N HIS A 58 0.73 -17.34 -14.07
CA HIS A 58 1.10 -17.22 -15.48
C HIS A 58 2.42 -17.92 -15.81
N LEU A 59 3.49 -17.67 -15.03
CA LEU A 59 4.80 -18.32 -15.23
C LEU A 59 4.73 -19.85 -15.12
N GLN A 60 3.79 -20.37 -14.33
CA GLN A 60 3.55 -21.80 -14.18
C GLN A 60 2.58 -22.38 -15.22
N GLY A 61 2.04 -21.57 -16.14
CA GLY A 61 1.04 -22.00 -17.11
C GLY A 61 -0.31 -22.38 -16.48
N LEU A 62 -0.60 -21.85 -15.28
CA LEU A 62 -1.85 -22.09 -14.55
C LEU A 62 -2.87 -20.99 -14.83
N ALA A 63 -4.15 -21.37 -14.85
CA ALA A 63 -5.25 -20.42 -15.01
C ALA A 63 -5.39 -19.51 -13.78
N GLN A 64 -5.57 -18.21 -14.02
CA GLN A 64 -5.92 -17.24 -12.98
C GLN A 64 -7.41 -17.37 -12.61
N PRO A 65 -7.75 -17.57 -11.32
CA PRO A 65 -9.15 -17.53 -10.87
C PRO A 65 -9.79 -16.15 -11.11
N HIS A 66 -11.05 -16.14 -11.55
CA HIS A 66 -11.81 -14.90 -11.80
C HIS A 66 -11.97 -14.00 -10.57
N SER A 67 -11.81 -14.54 -9.36
CA SER A 67 -11.86 -13.77 -8.10
C SER A 67 -10.60 -12.96 -7.83
N MET A 68 -9.51 -13.19 -8.57
CA MET A 68 -8.28 -12.41 -8.43
C MET A 68 -8.35 -11.13 -9.26
N HIS A 69 -8.25 -9.98 -8.60
CA HIS A 69 -8.24 -8.67 -9.24
C HIS A 69 -6.86 -8.20 -9.69
N GLY A 70 -5.79 -8.90 -9.32
CA GLY A 70 -4.44 -8.57 -9.77
C GLY A 70 -4.29 -8.83 -11.27
N ILE A 71 -3.43 -8.04 -11.92
CA ILE A 71 -3.07 -8.23 -13.34
C ILE A 71 -1.60 -8.66 -13.36
N PRO A 72 -1.25 -9.73 -14.08
CA PRO A 72 0.14 -10.18 -14.22
C PRO A 72 1.11 -9.05 -14.62
N LEU A 73 2.36 -9.13 -14.17
CA LEU A 73 3.36 -8.08 -14.39
C LEU A 73 3.74 -7.93 -15.87
N PRO A 74 3.64 -6.73 -16.47
CA PRO A 74 3.83 -6.50 -17.91
C PRO A 74 5.14 -7.05 -18.47
N THR A 75 6.28 -6.74 -17.86
CA THR A 75 7.60 -7.20 -18.35
C THR A 75 7.91 -8.67 -18.04
N VAL A 76 6.99 -9.37 -17.37
CA VAL A 76 7.11 -10.80 -17.03
C VAL A 76 6.17 -11.65 -17.89
N THR A 77 5.00 -11.13 -18.26
CA THR A 77 3.91 -11.91 -18.86
C THR A 77 3.26 -11.26 -20.08
N GLU A 78 3.85 -10.19 -20.62
CA GLU A 78 3.32 -9.40 -21.75
C GLU A 78 1.95 -8.75 -21.50
N ALA A 79 1.51 -8.68 -20.24
CA ALA A 79 0.26 -8.02 -19.87
C ALA A 79 0.35 -6.51 -20.16
N ALA A 80 -0.79 -5.89 -20.46
CA ALA A 80 -0.84 -4.45 -20.65
C ALA A 80 -0.47 -3.72 -19.34
N PRO A 81 0.41 -2.71 -19.38
CA PRO A 81 0.71 -1.90 -18.21
C PRO A 81 -0.52 -1.10 -17.77
N ARG A 82 -0.66 -0.91 -16.45
CA ARG A 82 -1.67 0.01 -15.89
C ARG A 82 -1.05 1.36 -15.57
N ASP A 83 -1.89 2.40 -15.64
CA ASP A 83 -1.48 3.78 -15.36
C ASP A 83 -1.63 4.19 -13.89
N ALA A 84 -2.39 3.41 -13.11
CA ALA A 84 -2.70 3.71 -11.73
C ALA A 84 -2.55 2.48 -10.81
N THR A 85 -2.13 2.74 -9.58
CA THR A 85 -2.06 1.78 -8.46
C THR A 85 -3.02 2.20 -7.35
N PHE A 86 -3.45 1.24 -6.53
CA PHE A 86 -4.46 1.46 -5.50
C PHE A 86 -3.99 0.93 -4.16
N SER A 87 -4.35 1.60 -3.08
CA SER A 87 -4.17 1.08 -1.72
C SER A 87 -5.36 1.43 -0.85
N GLU A 88 -5.63 0.57 0.12
CA GLU A 88 -6.75 0.73 1.05
C GLU A 88 -6.25 0.51 2.48
N TYR A 89 -6.84 1.25 3.41
CA TYR A 89 -6.59 1.11 4.84
C TYR A 89 -7.91 1.22 5.60
N GLY A 90 -8.02 0.48 6.71
CA GLY A 90 -9.24 0.42 7.49
C GLY A 90 -10.26 -0.58 6.98
N SER A 91 -11.17 -1.01 7.86
CA SER A 91 -12.24 -1.98 7.56
C SER A 91 -13.65 -1.38 7.76
N GLY A 92 -13.73 -0.08 8.05
CA GLY A 92 -14.95 0.65 8.37
C GLY A 92 -15.28 0.67 9.87
N GLY A 93 -14.31 0.37 10.73
CA GLY A 93 -14.45 0.56 12.16
C GLY A 93 -14.54 2.04 12.54
N PRO A 94 -15.02 2.36 13.76
CA PRO A 94 -15.06 3.73 14.25
C PRO A 94 -13.63 4.30 14.37
N LEU A 95 -13.51 5.63 14.30
CA LEU A 95 -12.25 6.31 14.57
C LEU A 95 -11.79 6.07 16.01
N PHE A 96 -10.51 5.81 16.17
CA PHE A 96 -9.86 5.85 17.47
C PHE A 96 -9.43 7.29 17.77
N THR A 97 -10.10 7.94 18.71
CA THR A 97 -9.90 9.37 19.01
C THR A 97 -8.99 9.59 20.23
N MET A 98 -8.56 10.84 20.43
CA MET A 98 -7.85 11.22 21.66
C MET A 98 -8.70 10.99 22.92
N SER A 99 -10.02 11.20 22.84
CA SER A 99 -10.94 10.92 23.94
C SER A 99 -11.03 9.42 24.26
N ASP A 100 -10.76 8.53 23.30
CA ASP A 100 -10.70 7.09 23.55
C ASP A 100 -9.39 6.70 24.22
N LEU A 101 -8.28 7.34 23.84
CA LEU A 101 -6.98 7.17 24.49
C LEU A 101 -7.01 7.60 25.97
N GLU A 102 -7.70 8.68 26.29
CA GLU A 102 -7.85 9.21 27.65
C GLU A 102 -8.57 8.25 28.61
N LYS A 103 -9.38 7.33 28.09
CA LYS A 103 -10.09 6.30 28.88
C LYS A 103 -9.17 5.14 29.28
N LEU A 104 -7.95 5.06 28.73
CA LEU A 104 -7.02 3.95 28.97
C LEU A 104 -6.10 4.20 30.18
N PRO A 105 -5.66 3.14 30.88
CA PRO A 105 -4.77 3.26 32.02
C PRO A 105 -3.45 3.98 31.66
N GLN A 106 -3.04 4.90 32.53
CA GLN A 106 -1.77 5.61 32.46
C GLN A 106 -0.69 4.94 33.34
N PRO A 107 0.62 5.12 33.04
CA PRO A 107 1.16 5.90 31.92
C PRO A 107 0.96 5.19 30.58
N TRP A 108 0.75 5.97 29.51
CA TRP A 108 0.72 5.42 28.17
C TRP A 108 2.12 4.96 27.75
N GLY A 109 2.19 3.81 27.10
CA GLY A 109 3.44 3.29 26.60
C GLY A 109 3.22 2.20 25.57
N ARG A 110 4.24 1.37 25.37
CA ARG A 110 4.19 0.27 24.38
C ARG A 110 2.97 -0.63 24.55
N ARG A 111 2.56 -0.90 25.79
CA ARG A 111 1.38 -1.73 26.08
C ARG A 111 0.10 -1.11 25.48
N THR A 112 -0.16 0.16 25.78
CA THR A 112 -1.29 0.92 25.24
C THR A 112 -1.27 0.98 23.70
N LEU A 113 -0.08 1.16 23.10
CA LEU A 113 0.07 1.16 21.64
C LEU A 113 -0.35 -0.18 21.00
N ILE A 114 0.07 -1.30 21.60
CA ILE A 114 -0.27 -2.63 21.10
C ILE A 114 -1.74 -2.96 21.35
N ASP A 115 -2.26 -2.66 22.54
CA ASP A 115 -3.66 -2.97 22.89
C ASP A 115 -4.66 -2.17 22.03
N THR A 116 -4.27 -0.99 21.54
CA THR A 116 -5.12 -0.15 20.67
C THR A 116 -4.92 -0.39 19.18
N LEU A 117 -3.89 -1.16 18.78
CA LEU A 117 -3.50 -1.33 17.39
C LEU A 117 -4.66 -1.82 16.52
N GLN A 118 -5.37 -2.85 16.96
CA GLN A 118 -6.48 -3.43 16.20
C GLN A 118 -7.60 -2.41 15.91
N TRP A 119 -7.88 -1.50 16.85
CA TRP A 119 -8.94 -0.50 16.68
C TRP A 119 -8.49 0.61 15.73
N ARG A 120 -7.22 1.01 15.83
CA ARG A 120 -6.62 2.00 14.93
C ARG A 120 -6.53 1.48 13.49
N GLU A 121 -6.13 0.22 13.31
CA GLU A 121 -6.02 -0.43 11.99
C GLU A 121 -7.38 -0.73 11.35
N ALA A 122 -8.43 -0.92 12.16
CA ALA A 122 -9.77 -1.12 11.65
C ALA A 122 -10.49 0.20 11.30
N ALA A 123 -10.02 1.33 11.81
CA ALA A 123 -10.70 2.61 11.71
C ALA A 123 -10.82 3.10 10.26
N GLY A 124 -12.02 3.54 9.88
CA GLY A 124 -12.29 4.16 8.59
C GLY A 124 -12.15 3.24 7.37
N ARG A 125 -12.21 3.85 6.18
CA ARG A 125 -12.02 3.18 4.88
C ARG A 125 -11.30 4.13 3.93
N CYS A 126 -10.07 4.44 4.26
CA CYS A 126 -9.27 5.35 3.46
C CYS A 126 -8.82 4.62 2.18
N LYS A 127 -8.85 5.34 1.07
CA LYS A 127 -8.48 4.81 -0.24
C LYS A 127 -7.51 5.75 -0.91
N MET A 128 -6.53 5.17 -1.60
CA MET A 128 -5.57 5.92 -2.38
C MET A 128 -5.57 5.42 -3.81
N VAL A 129 -5.51 6.37 -4.75
CA VAL A 129 -5.13 6.13 -6.14
C VAL A 129 -3.88 6.93 -6.46
N ARG A 130 -2.89 6.27 -7.05
CA ARG A 130 -1.61 6.87 -7.45
C ARG A 130 -1.32 6.58 -8.90
N THR A 131 -0.97 7.62 -9.63
CA THR A 131 -0.42 7.54 -10.99
C THR A 131 1.06 7.90 -10.95
N ARG A 132 1.69 8.07 -12.12
CA ARG A 132 3.05 8.63 -12.20
C ARG A 132 3.14 10.08 -11.73
N GLN A 133 2.06 10.85 -11.86
CA GLN A 133 2.07 12.30 -11.65
C GLN A 133 1.30 12.74 -10.41
N TRP A 134 0.28 11.99 -10.02
CA TRP A 134 -0.67 12.40 -9.00
C TRP A 134 -0.92 11.28 -8.00
N LYS A 135 -1.10 11.65 -6.74
CA LYS A 135 -1.64 10.77 -5.70
C LYS A 135 -2.83 11.46 -5.04
N TYR A 136 -3.98 10.79 -5.04
CA TYR A 136 -5.19 11.26 -4.38
C TYR A 136 -5.57 10.26 -3.28
N VAL A 137 -5.81 10.78 -2.09
CA VAL A 137 -6.25 10.02 -0.92
C VAL A 137 -7.63 10.51 -0.54
N HIS A 138 -8.58 9.58 -0.58
CA HIS A 138 -9.92 9.79 -0.05
C HIS A 138 -9.99 9.24 1.38
N ASP A 139 -10.27 10.11 2.34
CA ASP A 139 -10.53 9.73 3.73
C ASP A 139 -11.99 10.06 4.08
N PRO A 140 -12.89 9.07 4.06
CA PRO A 140 -14.32 9.30 4.33
C PRO A 140 -14.60 9.62 5.81
N MET A 141 -13.61 9.47 6.70
CA MET A 141 -13.76 9.69 8.14
C MET A 141 -12.97 10.92 8.62
N GLY A 142 -12.01 11.39 7.84
CA GLY A 142 -11.29 12.63 8.08
C GLY A 142 -12.05 13.88 7.65
N ASP A 143 -11.46 15.04 7.94
CA ASP A 143 -12.05 16.35 7.60
C ASP A 143 -11.88 16.71 6.12
N ARG A 144 -10.86 16.17 5.43
CA ARG A 144 -10.51 16.48 4.03
C ARG A 144 -9.78 15.33 3.33
N ASP A 145 -10.02 15.23 2.03
CA ASP A 145 -9.18 14.44 1.12
C ASP A 145 -7.82 15.11 0.88
N GLU A 146 -6.84 14.33 0.46
CA GLU A 146 -5.48 14.79 0.15
C GLU A 146 -5.18 14.63 -1.36
N LEU A 147 -4.49 15.60 -1.96
CA LEU A 147 -4.03 15.56 -3.34
C LEU A 147 -2.57 16.01 -3.41
N TYR A 148 -1.72 15.16 -3.95
CA TYR A 148 -0.29 15.37 -4.10
C TYR A 148 0.09 15.39 -5.59
N ASP A 149 0.87 16.41 -5.98
CA ASP A 149 1.55 16.47 -7.28
C ASP A 149 2.92 15.82 -7.14
N LEU A 150 3.08 14.58 -7.60
CA LEU A 150 4.31 13.81 -7.44
C LEU A 150 5.45 14.27 -8.37
N VAL A 151 5.15 15.16 -9.33
CA VAL A 151 6.17 15.74 -10.21
C VAL A 151 6.71 17.03 -9.61
N ALA A 152 5.83 17.90 -9.11
CA ALA A 152 6.21 19.15 -8.48
C ALA A 152 6.67 18.96 -7.03
N ASP A 153 6.12 17.96 -6.34
CA ASP A 153 6.36 17.66 -4.93
C ASP A 153 6.54 16.14 -4.70
N PRO A 154 7.74 15.60 -5.00
CA PRO A 154 8.00 14.17 -4.95
C PRO A 154 8.20 13.60 -3.54
N GLY A 155 8.19 14.43 -2.48
CA GLY A 155 8.59 14.08 -1.10
C GLY A 155 7.51 14.35 -0.05
#